data_AF-A0A1W9H5D7-F1
#
_entry.id   AF-A0A1W9H5D7-F1
#
_cell.length_a   1.000
_cell.length_b   1.000
_cell.length_c   1.000
_cell.angle_alpha   90.00
_cell.angle_beta   90.00
_cell.angle_gamma   90.00
#
_symmetry.space_group_name_H-M   'P 1'
#
loop_
_entity.id
_entity.type
_entity.pdbx_description
1 polymer ?
#
loop_
_entity_poly.entity_id
_entity_poly.type
_entity_poly.pdbx_seq_one_letter_code
_entity_poly.pdbx_strand_id
1 'polypeptide(L)'
;MGAELKITDAETLRLAQSLAAARGESVEATIRAALEREQAALAAERQAKVEAILDVARRLRESIGSEWDGFTSEEIGKSIYSPDGLPRRDHR
;
A
#
# COMPACT_ATOMS: atom_id res chain seq x y z
N MET A 1 -25.75 -22.92 0.71
CA MET A 1 -25.01 -23.92 1.53
C MET A 1 -24.13 -23.14 2.48
N GLY A 2 -24.29 -23.29 3.80
CA GLY A 2 -23.44 -22.63 4.79
C GLY A 2 -22.11 -23.35 4.93
N ALA A 3 -21.01 -22.61 5.06
CA ALA A 3 -19.69 -23.17 5.34
C ALA A 3 -19.51 -23.29 6.87
N GLU A 4 -19.02 -24.43 7.35
CA GLU A 4 -18.72 -24.65 8.77
C GLU A 4 -17.23 -24.38 9.03
N LEU A 5 -16.92 -23.51 9.99
CA LEU A 5 -15.53 -23.22 10.39
C LEU A 5 -15.09 -24.23 11.46
N LYS A 6 -14.18 -25.15 11.12
CA LYS A 6 -13.62 -26.12 12.07
C LYS A 6 -12.24 -25.65 12.56
N ILE A 7 -12.13 -25.41 13.86
CA ILE A 7 -10.86 -25.12 14.54
C ILE A 7 -10.43 -26.39 15.26
N THR A 8 -9.36 -27.02 14.77
CA THR A 8 -8.80 -28.26 15.35
C THR A 8 -7.74 -27.98 16.40
N ASP A 9 -7.14 -26.79 16.39
CA ASP A 9 -6.15 -26.37 17.36
C ASP A 9 -6.79 -25.91 18.69
N ALA A 10 -6.38 -26.55 19.78
CA ALA A 10 -6.97 -26.33 21.09
C ALA A 10 -6.61 -24.95 21.68
N GLU A 11 -5.42 -24.43 21.37
CA GLU A 11 -5.01 -23.11 21.85
C GLU A 11 -5.80 -21.99 21.17
N THR A 12 -5.96 -22.09 19.84
CA THR A 12 -6.78 -21.18 19.05
C THR A 12 -8.23 -21.19 19.52
N LEU A 13 -8.80 -22.38 19.79
CA LEU A 13 -10.16 -22.47 20.32
C LEU A 13 -10.31 -21.80 21.69
N ARG A 14 -9.36 -22.03 22.61
CA ARG A 14 -9.35 -21.36 23.93
C ARG A 14 -9.22 -19.85 23.80
N LEU A 15 -8.37 -19.37 22.91
CA LEU A 15 -8.17 -17.95 22.64
C LEU A 15 -9.47 -17.32 22.11
N ALA A 16 -10.11 -17.96 21.13
CA ALA A 16 -11.36 -17.46 20.57
C ALA A 16 -12.49 -17.44 21.62
N GLN A 17 -12.57 -18.46 22.46
CA GLN A 17 -13.53 -18.52 23.57
C GLN A 17 -13.27 -17.45 24.63
N SER A 18 -12.01 -17.20 25.01
CA SER A 18 -11.69 -16.18 26.02
C SER A 18 -12.00 -14.78 25.51
N LEU A 19 -11.67 -14.49 24.25
CA LEU A 19 -12.00 -13.23 23.58
C LEU A 19 -13.52 -13.03 23.47
N ALA A 20 -14.26 -14.09 23.13
CA ALA A 20 -15.71 -14.03 23.04
C ALA A 20 -16.35 -13.77 24.41
N ALA A 21 -15.88 -14.47 25.45
CA ALA A 21 -16.34 -14.27 26.82
C ALA A 21 -16.06 -12.84 27.31
N ALA A 22 -14.87 -12.29 27.03
CA ALA A 22 -14.51 -10.93 27.40
C ALA A 22 -15.37 -9.86 26.71
N ARG A 23 -15.90 -10.16 25.52
CA ARG A 23 -16.76 -9.24 24.74
C ARG A 23 -18.26 -9.48 24.97
N GLY A 24 -18.64 -10.57 25.62
CA GLY A 24 -20.05 -10.96 25.74
C GLY A 24 -20.68 -11.37 24.40
N GLU A 25 -19.86 -11.83 23.44
CA GLU A 25 -20.28 -12.20 22.09
C GLU A 25 -20.16 -13.71 21.87
N SER A 26 -20.72 -14.22 20.77
CA SER A 26 -20.43 -15.59 20.33
C SER A 26 -19.02 -15.70 19.77
N VAL A 27 -18.43 -16.90 19.82
CA VAL A 27 -17.13 -17.19 19.22
C VAL A 27 -17.11 -16.83 17.73
N GLU A 28 -18.19 -17.15 17.01
CA GLU A 28 -18.32 -16.83 15.59
C GLU A 28 -18.35 -15.31 15.35
N ALA A 29 -19.15 -14.56 16.11
CA ALA A 29 -19.21 -13.10 16.00
C ALA A 29 -17.86 -12.45 16.31
N THR A 30 -17.17 -12.96 17.33
CA THR A 30 -15.84 -12.48 17.75
C THR A 30 -14.80 -12.71 16.66
N ILE A 31 -14.79 -13.90 16.06
CA ILE A 31 -13.88 -14.26 14.95
C ILE A 31 -14.19 -13.39 13.74
N ARG A 32 -15.47 -13.25 13.36
CA ARG A 32 -15.89 -12.41 12.24
C ARG A 32 -15.41 -10.97 12.43
N ALA A 33 -15.66 -10.38 13.59
CA ALA A 33 -15.23 -9.02 13.90
C ALA A 33 -13.69 -8.87 13.90
N ALA A 34 -12.94 -9.92 14.27
CA ALA A 34 -11.49 -9.91 14.17
C ALA A 34 -11.00 -9.90 12.71
N LEU A 35 -11.59 -10.74 11.86
CA LEU A 35 -11.25 -10.80 10.44
C LEU A 35 -11.63 -9.50 9.71
N GLU A 36 -12.78 -8.93 10.01
CA GLU A 36 -13.23 -7.65 9.43
C GLU A 36 -12.28 -6.50 9.81
N ARG A 37 -11.84 -6.43 11.07
CA ARG A 37 -10.85 -5.43 11.50
C ARG A 37 -9.50 -5.60 10.78
N GLU A 38 -9.02 -6.83 10.66
CA GLU A 38 -7.76 -7.10 9.95
C GLU A 38 -7.86 -6.72 8.47
N GLN A 39 -8.97 -7.06 7.82
CA GLN A 39 -9.22 -6.69 6.43
C GLN A 39 -9.27 -5.16 6.25
N ALA A 40 -9.94 -4.46 7.16
CA ALA A 40 -9.99 -2.99 7.15
C ALA A 40 -8.60 -2.37 7.37
N ALA A 41 -7.80 -2.92 8.28
CA ALA A 41 -6.44 -2.47 8.53
C ALA A 41 -5.54 -2.64 7.29
N LEU A 42 -5.60 -3.81 6.64
CA LEU A 42 -4.87 -4.07 5.39
C LEU A 42 -5.30 -3.15 4.25
N ALA A 43 -6.60 -2.85 4.13
CA ALA A 43 -7.10 -1.91 3.14
C ALA A 43 -6.59 -0.49 3.40
N ALA A 44 -6.62 -0.04 4.65
CA ALA A 44 -6.09 1.26 5.04
C ALA A 44 -4.58 1.37 4.79
N GLU A 45 -3.80 0.33 5.10
CA GLU A 45 -2.36 0.31 4.84
C GLU A 45 -2.05 0.40 3.34
N ARG A 46 -2.81 -0.31 2.50
CA ARG A 46 -2.67 -0.21 1.04
C ARG A 46 -3.00 1.19 0.54
N GLN A 47 -4.09 1.79 1.03
CA GLN A 47 -4.47 3.14 0.63
C GLN A 47 -3.41 4.17 1.02
N ALA A 48 -2.88 4.09 2.25
CA ALA A 48 -1.80 4.95 2.71
C ALA A 48 -0.53 4.81 1.85
N LYS A 49 -0.19 3.59 1.41
CA LYS A 49 0.93 3.37 0.47
C LYS A 49 0.68 4.03 -0.88
N VAL A 50 -0.54 3.92 -1.43
CA VAL A 50 -0.91 4.56 -2.70
C VAL A 50 -0.81 6.08 -2.58
N GLU A 51 -1.33 6.65 -1.50
CA GLU A 51 -1.25 8.09 -1.24
C GLU A 51 0.20 8.56 -1.12
N ALA A 52 1.04 7.82 -0.41
CA ALA A 52 2.47 8.13 -0.30
C ALA A 52 3.16 8.12 -1.67
N ILE A 53 2.84 7.17 -2.55
CA ILE A 53 3.40 7.11 -3.91
C ILE A 53 2.94 8.32 -4.73
N LEU A 54 1.65 8.66 -4.67
CA LEU A 54 1.09 9.80 -5.40
C LEU A 54 1.69 11.13 -4.91
N ASP A 55 1.93 11.28 -3.62
CA ASP A 55 2.58 12.45 -3.05
C ASP A 55 4.04 12.57 -3.49
N VAL A 56 4.78 11.46 -3.55
CA VAL A 56 6.14 11.45 -4.11
C VAL A 56 6.12 11.86 -5.58
N ALA A 57 5.19 11.31 -6.37
CA ALA A 57 5.04 11.67 -7.78
C ALA A 57 4.68 13.15 -7.98
N ARG A 58 3.81 13.70 -7.12
CA ARG A 58 3.43 15.13 -7.14
C ARG A 58 4.64 16.02 -6.83
N ARG A 59 5.37 15.73 -5.76
CA ARG A 59 6.59 16.47 -5.38
C ARG A 59 7.64 16.41 -6.47
N LEU A 60 7.80 15.24 -7.10
CA LEU A 60 8.69 15.08 -8.24
C LEU A 60 8.25 16.01 -9.38
N ARG A 61 6.97 15.97 -9.79
CA ARG A 61 6.45 16.86 -10.83
C ARG A 61 6.60 18.35 -10.50
N GLU A 62 6.39 18.76 -9.26
CA GLU A 62 6.59 20.15 -8.81
C GLU A 62 8.07 20.55 -8.81
N SER A 63 8.98 19.61 -8.54
CA SER A 63 10.42 19.86 -8.53
C SER A 63 11.06 19.87 -9.92
N ILE A 64 10.43 19.20 -10.89
CA ILE A 64 10.83 19.24 -12.28
C ILE A 64 10.29 20.56 -12.85
N GLY A 65 11.17 21.46 -13.27
CA GLY A 65 10.78 22.76 -13.83
C GLY A 65 9.78 22.64 -14.99
N SER A 66 8.90 23.62 -15.15
CA SER A 66 7.83 23.63 -16.17
C SER A 66 8.31 23.45 -17.61
N GLU A 67 9.60 23.61 -17.85
CA GLU A 67 10.30 23.36 -19.12
C GLU A 67 10.38 21.87 -19.51
N TRP A 68 10.13 20.97 -18.57
CA TRP A 68 10.15 19.51 -18.77
C TRP A 68 8.77 18.86 -18.63
N ASP A 69 7.71 19.66 -18.46
CA ASP A 69 6.34 19.15 -18.35
C ASP A 69 5.91 18.50 -19.67
N GLY A 70 5.44 17.25 -19.61
CA GLY A 70 5.07 16.45 -20.79
C GLY A 70 6.20 15.61 -21.41
N PHE A 71 7.44 15.72 -20.94
CA PHE A 71 8.52 14.83 -21.37
C PHE A 71 8.61 13.58 -20.49
N THR A 72 8.81 12.42 -21.11
CA THR A 72 9.10 11.17 -20.39
C THR A 72 10.54 11.18 -19.86
N SER A 73 10.82 10.38 -18.83
CA SER A 73 12.18 10.27 -18.24
C SER A 73 13.26 9.94 -19.27
N GLU A 74 12.91 9.24 -20.35
CA GLU A 74 13.80 8.90 -21.46
C GLU A 74 14.10 10.12 -22.36
N GLU A 75 13.11 10.97 -22.61
CA GLU A 75 13.26 12.19 -23.43
C GLU A 75 14.06 13.27 -22.69
N ILE A 76 13.83 13.42 -21.38
CA ILE A 76 14.65 14.28 -20.52
C ILE A 76 16.10 13.78 -20.54
N GLY A 77 16.31 12.47 -20.39
CA GLY A 77 17.65 11.87 -20.47
C GLY A 77 18.38 12.15 -21.79
N LYS A 78 17.69 12.03 -22.93
CA LYS A 78 18.26 12.30 -24.27
C LYS A 78 18.57 13.77 -24.53
N SER A 79 17.87 14.69 -23.86
CA SER A 79 18.12 16.13 -23.99
C SER A 79 19.34 16.59 -23.18
N ILE A 80 19.55 15.98 -22.00
CA ILE A 80 20.64 16.33 -21.09
C ILE A 80 21.93 15.59 -21.48
N TYR A 81 21.82 14.33 -21.91
CA TYR A 81 22.97 13.48 -22.24
C TYR A 81 23.08 13.21 -23.74
N SER A 82 24.29 13.28 -24.28
CA SER A 82 24.59 12.80 -25.64
C SER A 82 24.50 11.25 -25.70
N PRO A 83 24.46 10.63 -26.90
CA PRO A 83 24.39 9.16 -27.06
C PRO A 83 25.50 8.37 -26.31
N ASP A 84 26.57 9.07 -25.99
CA ASP A 84 27.78 8.67 -25.27
C ASP A 84 27.68 8.86 -23.73
N GLY A 85 26.51 9.25 -23.20
CA GLY A 85 26.22 9.29 -21.77
C GLY A 85 26.83 10.47 -21.00
N LEU A 86 27.45 11.42 -21.69
CA LEU A 86 28.00 12.65 -21.10
C LEU A 86 27.02 13.81 -21.25
N PRO A 87 26.89 14.70 -20.24
CA PRO A 87 26.03 15.86 -20.34
C PRO A 87 26.50 16.78 -21.46
N ARG A 88 25.57 17.25 -22.31
CA ARG A 88 25.87 18.14 -23.44
C ARG A 88 26.49 19.44 -22.91
N ARG A 89 27.73 19.72 -23.30
CA ARG A 89 28.47 20.92 -22.91
C ARG A 89 28.13 22.10 -23.81
N ASP A 90 26.87 22.54 -23.82
CA ASP A 90 26.49 23.75 -24.54
C ASP A 90 26.18 24.88 -23.55
N HIS A 91 27.25 25.38 -22.92
CA HIS A 91 27.32 26.75 -22.42
C HIS A 91 28.48 27.46 -23.11
N ARG A 92 28.19 27.98 -24.32
CA ARG A 92 28.74 29.24 -24.80
C ARG A 92 27.87 29.83 -25.89
#